data_AF-A0A7S2FFA3-F1
#
_entry.id   AF-A0A7S2FFA3-F1
#
_cell.length_a   1.000
_cell.length_b   1.000
_cell.length_c   1.000
_cell.angle_alpha   90.00
_cell.angle_beta   90.00
_cell.angle_gamma   90.00
#
_symmetry.space_group_name_H-M   'P 1'
#
loop_
_entity.id
_entity.type
_entity.pdbx_description
1 polymer ?
#
loop_
_entity_poly.entity_id
_entity_poly.type
_entity_poly.pdbx_seq_one_letter_code
_entity_poly.pdbx_strand_id
1 'polypeptide(L)'
;VEEPEPELEDGDGSETARLELDEVVHVVREFYRDLWREQSKANLSPTIPNFHRVKIRNLASELGIAEEVVRLRFAWLSRQLRADVVEYWADAEADENREPGDGARGAVGGGGGGGQGRRPVR
;
A
#
# COMPACT_ATOMS: atom_id res chain seq x y z
N VAL A 1 25.10 16.79 -51.76
CA VAL A 1 25.75 17.31 -50.54
C VAL A 1 24.83 16.86 -49.42
N GLU A 2 25.23 15.77 -48.76
CA GLU A 2 24.53 15.25 -47.58
C GLU A 2 24.98 16.13 -46.40
N GLU A 3 24.05 16.85 -45.78
CA GLU A 3 24.33 17.59 -44.55
C GLU A 3 24.46 16.57 -43.41
N PRO A 4 25.53 16.64 -42.59
CA PRO A 4 25.65 15.72 -41.46
C PRO A 4 24.59 16.05 -40.40
N GLU A 5 23.90 15.02 -39.91
CA GLU A 5 22.98 15.11 -38.78
C GLU A 5 23.72 15.53 -37.51
N PRO A 6 23.09 16.32 -36.62
CA PRO A 6 23.72 16.71 -35.36
C PRO A 6 23.89 15.50 -34.45
N GLU A 7 25.14 15.19 -34.11
CA GLU A 7 25.47 14.24 -33.04
C GLU A 7 24.98 14.82 -31.71
N LEU A 8 23.85 14.31 -31.21
CA LEU A 8 23.41 14.56 -29.85
C LEU A 8 24.28 13.70 -28.92
N GLU A 9 25.15 14.37 -28.16
CA GLU A 9 25.97 13.78 -27.12
C GLU A 9 25.06 13.33 -25.96
N ASP A 10 24.51 12.12 -26.08
CA ASP A 10 23.83 11.41 -25.00
C ASP A 10 24.87 10.59 -24.22
N GLY A 11 25.15 10.96 -22.98
CA GLY A 11 25.97 10.08 -22.13
C GLY A 11 26.26 10.63 -20.75
N ASP A 12 25.36 10.35 -19.80
CA ASP A 12 25.61 10.01 -18.37
C ASP A 12 24.57 10.65 -17.41
N GLY A 13 24.04 11.84 -17.72
CA GLY A 13 23.03 12.50 -16.87
C GLY A 13 21.61 11.90 -16.96
N SER A 14 21.25 11.29 -18.09
CA SER A 14 19.89 10.81 -18.37
C SER A 14 19.53 9.48 -17.70
N GLU A 15 20.51 8.60 -17.49
CA GLU A 15 20.30 7.30 -16.84
C GLU A 15 20.23 7.47 -15.31
N THR A 16 21.18 8.20 -14.73
CA THR A 16 21.19 8.54 -13.30
C THR A 16 19.88 9.23 -12.89
N ALA A 17 19.42 10.22 -13.65
CA ALA A 17 18.15 10.90 -13.37
C ALA A 17 16.93 9.96 -13.44
N ARG A 18 16.92 8.99 -14.37
CA ARG A 18 15.84 7.98 -14.44
C ARG A 18 15.86 7.04 -13.22
N LEU A 19 17.04 6.64 -12.76
CA LEU A 19 17.18 5.84 -11.54
C LEU A 19 16.69 6.61 -10.31
N GLU A 20 17.04 7.89 -10.19
CA GLU A 20 16.56 8.76 -9.12
C GLU A 20 15.03 8.93 -9.16
N LEU A 21 14.44 9.11 -10.35
CA LEU A 21 12.99 9.16 -10.51
C LEU A 21 12.32 7.86 -10.06
N ASP A 22 12.94 6.72 -10.35
CA ASP A 22 12.42 5.40 -9.96
C ASP A 22 12.53 5.17 -8.45
N GLU A 23 13.61 5.63 -7.82
CA GLU A 23 13.78 5.61 -6.37
C GLU A 23 12.71 6.49 -5.69
N VAL A 24 12.47 7.70 -6.19
CA VAL A 24 11.39 8.57 -5.70
C VAL A 24 10.03 7.88 -5.82
N VAL A 25 9.73 7.26 -6.97
CA VAL A 25 8.48 6.52 -7.18
C VAL A 25 8.35 5.35 -6.20
N HIS A 26 9.44 4.63 -5.95
CA HIS A 26 9.48 3.52 -4.99
C HIS A 26 9.19 3.99 -3.56
N VAL A 27 9.90 5.03 -3.10
CA VAL A 27 9.73 5.60 -1.75
C VAL A 27 8.31 6.12 -1.55
N VAL A 28 7.74 6.82 -2.54
CA VAL A 28 6.36 7.30 -2.47
C VAL A 28 5.38 6.13 -2.35
N ARG A 29 5.60 5.03 -3.10
CA ARG A 29 4.73 3.85 -3.02
C ARG A 29 4.75 3.23 -1.63
N GLU A 30 5.94 2.98 -1.09
CA GLU A 30 6.10 2.37 0.24
C GLU A 30 5.50 3.25 1.34
N PHE A 31 5.71 4.58 1.26
CA PHE A 31 5.08 5.52 2.20
C PHE A 31 3.54 5.38 2.24
N TYR A 32 2.88 5.34 1.07
CA TYR A 32 1.43 5.20 1.03
C TYR A 32 0.94 3.82 1.49
N ARG A 33 1.70 2.76 1.22
CA ARG A 33 1.39 1.40 1.72
C ARG A 33 1.43 1.36 3.24
N ASP A 34 2.46 1.93 3.85
CA ASP A 34 2.56 1.98 5.31
C ASP A 34 1.50 2.89 5.92
N LEU A 35 1.23 4.04 5.32
CA LEU A 35 0.13 4.92 5.73
C LEU A 35 -1.22 4.19 5.73
N TRP A 36 -1.53 3.40 4.69
CA TRP A 36 -2.78 2.66 4.64
C TRP A 36 -2.84 1.49 5.61
N ARG A 37 -1.72 0.83 5.91
CA ARG A 37 -1.66 -0.16 6.99
C ARG A 37 -1.98 0.48 8.34
N GLU A 38 -1.49 1.69 8.60
CA GLU A 38 -1.81 2.43 9.81
C GLU A 38 -3.27 2.88 9.83
N GLN A 39 -3.79 3.42 8.71
CA GLN A 39 -5.18 3.86 8.59
C GLN A 39 -6.18 2.70 8.74
N SER A 40 -5.86 1.53 8.20
CA SER A 40 -6.67 0.30 8.35
C SER A 40 -6.78 -0.10 9.83
N LYS A 41 -5.67 -0.12 10.59
CA LYS A 41 -5.69 -0.41 12.04
C LYS A 41 -6.52 0.58 12.85
N ALA A 42 -6.66 1.81 12.34
CA ALA A 42 -7.40 2.89 12.98
C ALA A 42 -8.84 3.05 12.45
N ASN A 43 -9.31 2.17 11.55
CA ASN A 43 -10.61 2.27 10.86
C ASN A 43 -10.84 3.62 10.17
N LEU A 44 -9.78 4.20 9.59
CA LEU A 44 -9.83 5.45 8.84
C LEU A 44 -9.88 5.17 7.34
N SER A 45 -10.65 5.97 6.59
CA SER A 45 -10.71 5.84 5.13
C SER A 45 -9.34 6.08 4.47
N PRO A 46 -8.99 5.30 3.42
CA PRO A 46 -7.69 5.40 2.79
C PRO A 46 -7.55 6.74 2.07
N THR A 47 -6.43 7.41 2.29
CA THR A 47 -6.11 8.67 1.60
C THR A 47 -5.52 8.38 0.22
N ILE A 48 -6.18 8.82 -0.86
CA ILE A 48 -5.67 8.66 -2.23
C ILE A 48 -4.80 9.88 -2.60
N PRO A 49 -3.54 9.69 -3.02
CA PRO A 49 -2.70 10.80 -3.46
C PRO A 49 -3.24 11.51 -4.69
N ASN A 50 -3.12 12.84 -4.68
CA ASN A 50 -3.21 13.67 -5.87
C ASN A 50 -1.87 14.38 -6.09
N PHE A 51 -1.14 13.95 -7.12
CA PHE A 51 0.15 14.55 -7.46
C PHE A 51 -0.09 15.86 -8.21
N HIS A 52 -0.01 16.98 -7.48
CA HIS A 52 -0.17 18.31 -8.05
C HIS A 52 0.85 18.59 -9.16
N ARG A 53 0.38 19.17 -10.27
CA ARG A 53 1.20 19.54 -11.43
C ARG A 53 2.44 20.36 -11.07
N VAL A 54 2.34 21.26 -10.09
CA VAL A 54 3.47 22.06 -9.62
C VAL A 54 4.58 21.19 -9.04
N LYS A 55 4.25 20.16 -8.26
CA LYS A 55 5.23 19.23 -7.68
C LYS A 55 5.91 18.39 -8.77
N ILE A 56 5.15 17.93 -9.77
CA ILE A 56 5.68 17.18 -10.92
C ILE A 56 6.67 18.05 -11.71
N ARG A 57 6.33 19.31 -11.97
CA ARG A 57 7.19 20.24 -12.69
C ARG A 57 8.47 20.56 -11.91
N ASN A 58 8.37 20.78 -10.60
CA ASN A 58 9.54 21.03 -9.77
C ASN A 58 10.46 19.82 -9.75
N LEU A 59 9.93 18.60 -9.56
CA LEU A 59 10.71 17.37 -9.59
C LEU A 59 11.38 17.14 -10.96
N ALA A 60 10.67 17.42 -12.06
CA ALA A 60 11.24 17.36 -13.40
C ALA A 60 12.42 18.34 -13.56
N SER A 61 12.28 19.57 -13.05
CA SER A 61 13.35 20.56 -13.05
C SER A 61 14.54 20.17 -12.16
N GLU A 62 14.29 19.55 -11.01
CA GLU A 62 15.32 19.13 -10.06
C GLU A 62 16.15 17.97 -10.61
N LEU A 63 15.49 16.99 -11.24
CA LEU A 63 16.15 15.83 -11.83
C LEU A 63 16.73 16.09 -13.24
N GLY A 64 16.45 17.25 -13.84
CA GLY A 64 16.85 17.56 -15.22
C GLY A 64 16.16 16.68 -16.27
N ILE A 65 14.94 16.20 -15.99
CA ILE A 65 14.16 15.31 -16.89
C ILE A 65 12.99 16.08 -17.48
N ALA A 66 12.54 15.68 -18.68
CA ALA A 66 11.30 16.19 -19.26
C ALA A 66 10.08 15.98 -18.33
N GLU A 67 9.29 17.05 -18.12
CA GLU A 67 8.06 17.03 -17.29
C GLU A 67 7.11 15.89 -17.70
N GLU A 68 7.02 15.59 -18.99
CA GLU A 68 6.18 14.53 -19.52
C GLU A 68 6.57 13.14 -18.99
N VAL A 69 7.88 12.86 -18.85
CA VAL A 69 8.37 11.57 -18.33
C VAL A 69 7.98 11.40 -16.87
N VAL A 70 8.20 12.45 -16.06
CA VAL A 70 7.80 12.45 -14.64
C VAL A 70 6.29 12.32 -14.52
N ARG A 71 5.52 13.05 -15.34
CA ARG A 71 4.05 12.97 -15.38
C ARG A 71 3.56 11.56 -15.68
N LEU A 72 4.14 10.89 -16.69
CA LEU A 72 3.78 9.52 -17.05
C LEU A 72 4.12 8.54 -15.92
N ARG A 73 5.29 8.67 -15.28
CA ARG A 73 5.68 7.86 -14.13
C ARG A 73 4.72 8.01 -12.96
N PHE A 74 4.36 9.22 -12.59
CA PHE A 74 3.43 9.48 -11.49
C PHE A 74 1.97 9.11 -11.82
N ALA A 75 1.57 9.19 -13.09
CA ALA A 75 0.28 8.67 -13.53
C ALA A 75 0.23 7.13 -13.40
N TRP A 76 1.32 6.43 -13.76
CA TRP A 76 1.44 4.99 -13.56
C TRP A 76 1.44 4.61 -12.06
N LEU A 77 2.22 5.33 -11.24
CA LEU A 77 2.23 5.15 -9.78
C LEU A 77 0.82 5.33 -9.19
N SER A 78 0.07 6.33 -9.64
CA SER A 78 -1.31 6.57 -9.16
C SER A 78 -2.25 5.39 -9.45
N ARG A 79 -2.05 4.69 -10.59
CA ARG A 79 -2.83 3.49 -10.91
C ARG A 79 -2.43 2.31 -10.02
N GLN A 80 -1.14 2.11 -9.79
CA GLN A 80 -0.66 1.07 -8.89
C GLN A 80 -1.16 1.27 -7.47
N LEU A 81 -1.07 2.50 -6.96
CA LEU A 81 -1.55 2.88 -5.64
C LEU A 81 -3.06 2.61 -5.49
N ARG A 82 -3.88 2.91 -6.50
CA ARG A 82 -5.31 2.57 -6.47
C ARG A 82 -5.57 1.06 -6.45
N ALA A 83 -4.78 0.27 -7.18
CA ALA A 83 -4.88 -1.19 -7.15
C ALA A 83 -4.49 -1.74 -5.78
N ASP A 84 -3.38 -1.25 -5.21
CA ASP A 84 -2.90 -1.64 -3.88
C ASP A 84 -3.97 -1.32 -2.81
N VAL A 85 -4.65 -0.16 -2.84
CA VAL A 85 -5.74 0.16 -1.89
C VAL A 85 -6.87 -0.86 -1.95
N VAL A 86 -7.31 -1.22 -3.15
CA VAL A 86 -8.45 -2.14 -3.34
C VAL A 86 -8.11 -3.51 -2.76
N GLU A 87 -6.88 -3.99 -2.98
CA GLU A 87 -6.40 -5.26 -2.43
C GLU A 87 -6.37 -5.23 -0.89
N TYR A 88 -5.75 -4.20 -0.28
CA TYR A 88 -5.65 -4.09 1.18
C TYR A 88 -7.00 -3.95 1.89
N TRP A 89 -7.97 -3.28 1.26
CA TRP A 89 -9.29 -3.08 1.86
C TRP A 89 -10.25 -4.25 1.60
N ALA A 90 -10.10 -4.97 0.49
CA ALA A 90 -10.83 -6.22 0.27
C ALA A 90 -10.47 -7.29 1.32
N ASP A 91 -9.19 -7.37 1.71
CA ASP A 91 -8.73 -8.28 2.76
C ASP A 91 -9.18 -7.84 4.16
N ALA A 92 -9.25 -6.53 4.43
CA ALA A 92 -9.73 -6.01 5.72
C ALA A 92 -11.22 -6.31 5.96
N GLU A 93 -12.07 -6.20 4.93
CA GLU A 93 -13.48 -6.58 5.03
C GLU A 93 -13.68 -8.10 5.13
N ALA A 94 -12.75 -8.91 4.58
CA ALA A 94 -12.80 -10.36 4.70
C ALA A 94 -12.45 -10.85 6.11
N ASP A 95 -11.58 -10.15 6.84
CA ASP A 95 -11.19 -10.50 8.22
C ASP A 95 -12.25 -10.06 9.25
N GLU A 96 -12.98 -8.97 9.01
CA GLU A 96 -14.16 -8.58 9.82
C GLU A 96 -15.33 -9.56 9.69
N ASN A 97 -15.43 -10.28 8.57
CA ASN A 97 -16.44 -11.32 8.33
C ASN A 97 -15.93 -12.74 8.64
N ARG A 98 -14.71 -12.88 9.15
CA ARG A 98 -14.20 -14.16 9.62
C ARG A 98 -14.91 -14.50 10.93
N GLU A 99 -15.88 -15.42 10.86
CA GLU A 99 -16.46 -16.01 12.08
C GLU A 99 -15.30 -16.38 13.02
N PRO A 100 -15.32 -15.96 14.30
CA PRO A 100 -14.38 -16.49 15.26
C PRO A 100 -14.60 -18.00 15.25
N GLY A 101 -13.64 -18.74 14.71
CA GLY A 101 -13.75 -20.18 14.53
C GLY A 101 -14.27 -20.78 15.83
N ASP A 102 -15.41 -21.47 15.73
CA ASP A 102 -16.10 -22.13 16.83
C ASP A 102 -15.23 -23.30 17.32
N GLY A 103 -14.14 -22.96 18.00
CA GLY A 103 -13.06 -23.85 18.43
C GLY A 103 -12.98 -24.01 19.94
N ALA A 104 -14.03 -23.59 20.66
CA ALA A 104 -14.12 -23.74 22.11
C ALA A 104 -15.44 -24.40 22.53
N ARG A 105 -15.79 -25.55 21.92
CA ARG A 105 -16.79 -26.46 22.48
C ARG A 105 -16.21 -27.86 22.64
N GLY A 106 -15.96 -28.22 23.89
CA GLY A 106 -16.03 -29.62 24.31
C GLY A 106 -14.72 -30.26 24.73
N ALA A 107 -14.07 -29.73 25.78
CA ALA A 107 -13.37 -30.61 26.70
C ALA A 107 -14.42 -31.49 27.42
N VAL A 108 -14.81 -32.61 26.80
CA VAL A 108 -15.61 -33.66 27.46
C VAL A 108 -14.68 -34.51 28.32
N GLY A 109 -14.24 -33.93 29.44
CA GLY A 109 -13.74 -34.68 30.58
C GLY A 109 -14.92 -35.26 31.35
N GLY A 110 -15.39 -36.43 30.94
CA GLY A 110 -16.38 -37.20 31.69
C GLY A 110 -15.78 -37.72 32.99
N GLY A 111 -16.20 -37.17 34.13
CA GLY A 111 -15.80 -37.65 35.45
C GLY A 111 -16.50 -36.88 36.55
N GLY A 112 -17.66 -37.35 37.00
CA GLY A 112 -18.43 -36.72 38.06
C GLY A 112 -19.53 -37.62 38.60
N GLY A 113 -19.13 -38.70 39.26
CA GLY A 113 -20.03 -39.45 40.14
C GLY A 113 -20.23 -38.72 41.47
N GLY A 114 -21.37 -38.98 42.12
CA GLY A 114 -21.58 -38.66 43.53
C GLY A 114 -22.74 -37.72 43.80
N GLY A 115 -23.96 -38.22 43.60
CA GLY A 115 -25.12 -37.63 44.26
C GLY A 115 -25.05 -37.89 45.77
N GLN A 116 -25.14 -36.83 46.57
CA GLN A 116 -25.60 -36.94 47.96
C GLN A 116 -26.21 -35.60 48.40
N GLY A 117 -27.54 -35.56 48.38
CA GLY A 117 -28.32 -34.47 48.95
C GLY A 117 -28.28 -34.52 50.49
N ARG A 118 -27.92 -33.40 51.09
CA ARG A 118 -28.13 -33.02 52.50
C ARG A 118 -28.22 -31.48 52.49
N ARG A 119 -29.12 -30.75 53.12
CA ARG A 119 -30.32 -30.92 53.97
C ARG A 119 -31.03 -29.53 53.97
N PRO A 120 -32.27 -29.39 54.45
CA PRO A 120 -33.05 -28.15 54.34
C PRO A 120 -32.63 -27.09 55.36
N VAL A 121 -32.71 -25.82 54.95
CA VAL A 121 -32.63 -24.64 55.81
C VAL A 121 -33.97 -24.40 56.51
N ARG A 122 -33.88 -24.04 57.80
CA ARG A 122 -34.98 -23.78 58.73
C ARG A 122 -35.85 -22.60 58.34
#